data_AF-A0A970IG87-F1
#
_entry.id   AF-A0A970IG87-F1
#
_cell.length_a   1.000
_cell.length_b   1.000
_cell.length_c   1.000
_cell.angle_alpha   90.00
_cell.angle_beta   90.00
_cell.angle_gamma   90.00
#
_symmetry.space_group_name_H-M   'P 1'
#
loop_
_entity.id
_entity.type
_entity.pdbx_description
1 polymer ?
#
loop_
_entity_poly.entity_id
_entity_poly.type
_entity_poly.pdbx_seq_one_letter_code
_entity_poly.pdbx_strand_id
1 'polypeptide(L)'
;MSLKDRAKLISNREIIEFMEGREKGKINELISRITHIIDYGFINSENGPFVVFIVREEANKFYFGGQVLTDMLRELDDYKDDIRKEGLPMLLECRISKKGRPYYAPIFYPEDE
;
A
#
# COMPACT_ATOMS: atom_id res chain seq x y z
N MET A 1 -19.53 25.07 -5.32
CA MET A 1 -18.52 24.42 -4.45
C MET A 1 -17.85 25.49 -3.62
N SER A 2 -17.69 25.29 -2.30
CA SER A 2 -17.14 26.29 -1.38
C SER A 2 -15.60 26.22 -1.35
N LEU A 3 -14.95 27.35 -1.04
CA LEU A 3 -13.52 27.43 -0.71
C LEU A 3 -13.12 26.46 0.40
N LYS A 4 -14.04 26.15 1.33
CA LYS A 4 -13.84 25.15 2.40
C LYS A 4 -13.75 23.71 1.87
N ASP A 5 -14.50 23.38 0.81
CA ASP A 5 -14.45 22.05 0.18
C ASP A 5 -13.15 21.86 -0.59
N ARG A 6 -12.66 22.91 -1.26
CA ARG A 6 -11.34 22.93 -1.90
C ARG A 6 -10.20 22.87 -0.87
N ALA A 7 -10.31 23.57 0.25
CA ALA A 7 -9.31 23.52 1.33
C ALA A 7 -9.26 22.14 2.02
N LYS A 8 -10.40 21.48 2.23
CA LYS A 8 -10.44 20.08 2.72
C LYS A 8 -9.85 19.09 1.73
N LEU A 9 -10.01 19.34 0.43
CA LEU A 9 -9.30 18.59 -0.59
C LEU A 9 -7.80 18.85 -0.45
N ILE A 10 -7.33 20.09 -0.35
CA ILE A 10 -5.90 20.43 -0.28
C ILE A 10 -5.23 19.96 1.03
N SER A 11 -5.90 20.00 2.19
CA SER A 11 -5.28 19.63 3.48
C SER A 11 -5.11 18.12 3.68
N ASN A 12 -5.89 17.30 2.96
CA ASN A 12 -5.85 15.84 3.04
C ASN A 12 -5.33 15.20 1.74
N ARG A 13 -4.84 16.01 0.80
CA ARG A 13 -4.25 15.58 -0.47
C ARG A 13 -2.73 15.73 -0.41
N GLU A 14 -2.07 14.72 0.09
CA GLU A 14 -1.12 14.10 -0.83
C GLU A 14 -1.99 13.30 -1.80
N ILE A 15 -2.44 13.91 -2.91
CA ILE A 15 -2.87 13.09 -4.04
C ILE A 15 -1.60 12.36 -4.39
N ILE A 16 -1.53 11.10 -4.03
CA ILE A 16 -0.44 10.28 -4.50
C ILE A 16 -0.66 10.16 -6.01
N GLU A 17 0.22 10.77 -6.81
CA GLU A 17 0.03 10.95 -8.26
C GLU A 17 -0.26 9.62 -8.97
N PHE A 18 0.32 8.52 -8.49
CA PHE A 18 0.04 7.19 -9.03
C PHE A 18 -1.38 6.67 -8.74
N MET A 19 -2.22 7.34 -7.96
CA MET A 19 -3.63 6.95 -7.83
C MET A 19 -4.48 7.48 -8.99
N GLU A 20 -4.03 8.53 -9.67
CA GLU A 20 -4.79 9.15 -10.74
C GLU A 20 -4.96 8.19 -11.93
N GLY A 21 -6.20 8.04 -12.41
CA GLY A 21 -6.54 7.12 -13.50
C GLY A 21 -6.55 5.63 -13.13
N ARG A 22 -6.33 5.28 -11.86
CA ARG A 22 -6.37 3.88 -11.38
C ARG A 22 -7.61 3.59 -10.56
N GLU A 23 -7.99 2.31 -10.53
CA GLU A 23 -9.13 1.83 -9.75
C GLU A 23 -8.69 1.32 -8.37
N LYS A 24 -9.54 1.49 -7.36
CA LYS A 24 -9.27 0.93 -6.03
C LYS A 24 -9.44 -0.59 -6.07
N GLY A 25 -8.33 -1.31 -5.95
CA GLY A 25 -8.33 -2.76 -5.82
C GLY A 25 -8.74 -3.22 -4.42
N LYS A 26 -9.16 -4.48 -4.32
CA LYS A 26 -9.39 -5.15 -3.03
C LYS A 26 -8.12 -5.89 -2.67
N ILE A 27 -7.55 -5.64 -1.49
CA ILE A 27 -6.33 -6.34 -1.04
C ILE A 27 -6.49 -7.87 -1.02
N ASN A 28 -7.72 -8.36 -0.90
CA ASN A 28 -8.05 -9.79 -1.02
C ASN A 28 -7.67 -10.41 -2.38
N GLU A 29 -7.59 -9.61 -3.44
CA GLU A 29 -7.21 -10.06 -4.78
C GLU A 29 -5.72 -10.39 -4.87
N LEU A 30 -4.91 -9.86 -3.95
CA LEU A 30 -3.46 -10.06 -3.88
C LEU A 30 -3.05 -11.23 -2.97
N ILE A 31 -4.00 -11.84 -2.24
CA ILE A 31 -3.70 -12.93 -1.30
C ILE A 31 -3.20 -14.16 -2.05
N SER A 32 -2.23 -14.87 -1.45
CA SER A 32 -1.70 -16.14 -1.96
C SER A 32 -1.11 -16.04 -3.38
N ARG A 33 -0.63 -14.85 -3.75
CA ARG A 33 0.09 -14.58 -4.99
C ARG A 33 1.33 -13.75 -4.67
N ILE A 34 2.43 -14.07 -5.34
CA ILE A 34 3.62 -13.22 -5.32
C ILE A 34 3.30 -11.99 -6.17
N THR A 35 3.47 -10.82 -5.60
CA THR A 35 3.20 -9.52 -6.22
C THR A 35 4.40 -8.60 -6.04
N HIS A 36 4.64 -7.70 -6.98
CA HIS A 36 5.78 -6.79 -6.89
C HIS A 36 5.28 -5.37 -6.67
N ILE A 37 5.54 -4.80 -5.48
CA ILE A 37 5.25 -3.38 -5.24
C ILE A 37 6.19 -2.54 -6.11
N ILE A 38 5.62 -1.65 -6.92
CA ILE A 38 6.38 -0.78 -7.84
C ILE A 38 6.29 0.70 -7.48
N ASP A 39 5.32 1.11 -6.67
CA ASP A 39 5.29 2.45 -6.06
C ASP A 39 4.37 2.43 -4.85
N TYR A 40 4.63 3.32 -3.90
CA TYR A 40 3.81 3.49 -2.71
C TYR A 40 3.89 4.91 -2.15
N GLY A 41 2.93 5.27 -1.32
CA GLY A 41 2.86 6.55 -0.64
C GLY A 41 2.02 6.44 0.63
N PHE A 42 2.15 7.42 1.50
CA PHE A 42 1.47 7.41 2.80
C PHE A 42 0.36 8.46 2.81
N ILE A 43 -0.77 8.11 3.40
CA ILE A 43 -1.86 9.04 3.61
C ILE A 43 -2.12 9.11 5.10
N ASN A 44 -2.12 10.32 5.64
CA ASN A 44 -2.50 10.58 7.02
C ASN A 44 -4.02 10.60 7.15
N SER A 45 -4.54 9.80 8.08
CA SER A 45 -5.96 9.76 8.43
C SER A 45 -6.15 9.89 9.94
N GLU A 46 -7.39 10.16 10.37
CA GLU A 46 -7.74 10.32 11.78
C GLU A 46 -7.37 9.12 12.66
N ASN A 47 -7.38 7.90 12.07
CA ASN A 47 -7.02 6.65 12.74
C ASN A 47 -5.52 6.28 12.60
N GLY A 48 -4.71 7.22 12.14
CA GLY A 48 -3.30 7.01 11.87
C GLY A 48 -2.97 6.92 10.37
N PRO A 49 -1.66 6.91 10.05
CA PRO A 49 -1.16 6.82 8.70
C PRO A 49 -1.44 5.44 8.12
N PHE A 50 -1.77 5.39 6.84
CA PHE A 50 -1.84 4.15 6.08
C PHE A 50 -1.10 4.28 4.76
N VAL A 51 -0.53 3.18 4.29
CA VAL A 51 0.15 3.11 3.01
C VAL A 51 -0.84 2.80 1.89
N VAL A 52 -0.63 3.44 0.75
CA VAL A 52 -1.25 3.13 -0.53
C VAL A 52 -0.15 2.68 -1.47
N PHE A 53 -0.36 1.61 -2.22
CA PHE A 53 0.66 1.06 -3.10
C PHE A 53 0.05 0.52 -4.40
N ILE A 54 0.89 0.37 -5.40
CA ILE A 54 0.58 -0.26 -6.68
C ILE A 54 1.52 -1.44 -6.92
N VAL A 55 1.02 -2.46 -7.62
CA VAL A 55 1.78 -3.67 -7.93
C VAL A 55 1.93 -3.84 -9.44
N ARG A 56 3.01 -4.48 -9.87
CA ARG A 56 3.32 -4.72 -11.29
C ARG A 56 2.24 -5.52 -11.99
N GLU A 57 1.67 -6.51 -11.30
CA GLU A 57 0.70 -7.46 -11.84
C GLU A 57 -0.66 -6.81 -12.15
N GLU A 58 -1.01 -5.76 -11.42
CA GLU A 58 -2.28 -5.03 -11.55
C GLU A 58 -2.02 -3.51 -11.56
N ALA A 59 -1.19 -3.07 -12.51
CA ALA A 59 -0.73 -1.69 -12.61
C ALA A 59 -1.85 -0.65 -12.84
N ASN A 60 -3.06 -1.08 -13.20
CA ASN A 60 -4.25 -0.24 -13.33
C ASN A 60 -5.01 -0.06 -11.99
N LYS A 61 -4.58 -0.74 -10.93
CA LYS A 61 -5.19 -0.65 -9.61
C LYS A 61 -4.22 -0.14 -8.56
N PHE A 62 -4.79 0.42 -7.50
CA PHE A 62 -4.08 0.77 -6.27
C PHE A 62 -4.73 0.10 -5.07
N TYR A 63 -3.93 -0.17 -4.03
CA TYR A 63 -4.34 -0.92 -2.85
C TYR A 63 -4.00 -0.14 -1.59
N PHE A 64 -4.81 -0.33 -0.55
CA PHE A 64 -4.53 0.20 0.78
C PHE A 64 -3.91 -0.90 1.62
N GLY A 65 -2.72 -0.63 2.16
CA GLY A 65 -2.06 -1.50 3.11
C GLY A 65 -2.55 -1.24 4.53
N GLY A 66 -2.56 -2.31 5.34
CA GLY A 66 -2.79 -2.19 6.78
C GLY A 66 -1.60 -1.59 7.52
N GLN A 67 -1.70 -1.52 8.85
CA GLN A 67 -0.64 -0.97 9.71
C GLN A 67 0.71 -1.69 9.52
N VAL A 68 0.72 -3.03 9.43
CA VAL A 68 1.96 -3.81 9.23
C VAL A 68 2.70 -3.40 7.97
N LEU A 69 1.99 -3.29 6.84
CA LEU A 69 2.58 -2.81 5.58
C LEU A 69 3.04 -1.36 5.67
N THR A 70 2.31 -0.54 6.42
CA THR A 70 2.62 0.88 6.57
C THR A 70 3.91 1.08 7.35
N ASP A 71 4.06 0.39 8.48
CA ASP A 71 5.25 0.49 9.33
C ASP A 71 6.48 -0.04 8.59
N MET A 72 6.33 -1.16 7.87
CA MET A 72 7.38 -1.77 7.07
C MET A 72 7.83 -0.89 5.88
N LEU A 73 6.90 -0.34 5.10
CA LEU A 73 7.27 0.52 3.97
C LEU A 73 7.85 1.87 4.40
N ARG A 74 7.60 2.29 5.64
CA ARG A 74 8.28 3.46 6.23
C ARG A 74 9.74 3.17 6.53
N GLU A 75 10.05 1.97 7.03
CA GLU A 75 11.44 1.56 7.25
C GLU A 75 12.21 1.42 5.93
N LEU A 76 11.50 1.17 4.82
CA LEU A 76 12.06 1.05 3.48
C LEU A 76 11.96 2.34 2.65
N ASP A 77 11.54 3.47 3.21
CA ASP A 77 11.30 4.71 2.45
C ASP A 77 12.56 5.26 1.77
N ASP A 78 13.74 5.04 2.38
CA ASP A 78 15.03 5.39 1.79
C ASP A 78 15.37 4.56 0.52
N TYR A 79 14.73 3.40 0.34
CA TYR A 79 14.93 2.48 -0.80
C TYR A 79 13.82 2.60 -1.86
N LYS A 80 12.96 3.61 -1.75
CA LYS A 80 11.78 3.76 -2.62
C LYS A 80 12.12 3.80 -4.11
N ASP A 81 13.23 4.44 -4.49
CA ASP A 81 13.67 4.49 -5.89
C ASP A 81 14.14 3.13 -6.42
N ASP A 82 14.74 2.30 -5.56
CA ASP A 82 15.14 0.94 -5.91
C ASP A 82 13.91 0.03 -6.03
N ILE A 83 12.94 0.18 -5.12
CA ILE A 83 11.63 -0.50 -5.20
C ILE A 83 10.91 -0.15 -6.50
N ARG A 84 10.98 1.11 -6.95
CA ARG A 84 10.39 1.54 -8.22
C ARG A 84 11.05 0.91 -9.44
N LYS A 85 12.37 0.69 -9.40
CA LYS A 85 13.13 0.11 -10.51
C LYS A 85 13.01 -1.41 -10.55
N GLU A 86 13.23 -2.06 -9.43
CA GLU A 86 13.39 -3.51 -9.34
C GLU A 86 12.05 -4.20 -9.04
N GLY A 87 11.17 -3.53 -8.29
CA GLY A 87 9.95 -4.08 -7.74
C GLY A 87 10.24 -4.88 -6.47
N LEU A 88 9.50 -4.61 -5.39
CA LEU A 88 9.66 -5.33 -4.13
C LEU A 88 8.74 -6.57 -4.10
N PRO A 89 9.28 -7.81 -4.20
CA PRO A 89 8.48 -9.03 -4.23
C PRO A 89 7.86 -9.35 -2.86
N MET A 90 6.53 -9.41 -2.82
CA MET A 90 5.75 -9.64 -1.61
C MET A 90 4.64 -10.67 -1.87
N LEU A 91 4.51 -11.62 -0.96
CA LEU A 91 3.38 -12.52 -0.82
C LEU A 91 2.49 -12.03 0.33
N LEU A 92 1.21 -11.74 0.06
CA LEU A 92 0.26 -11.43 1.13
C LEU A 92 -0.42 -12.70 1.61
N GLU A 93 -0.24 -13.02 2.89
CA GLU A 93 -0.98 -14.07 3.57
C GLU A 93 -2.10 -13.48 4.44
N CYS A 94 -3.29 -14.09 4.35
CA CYS A 94 -4.35 -13.83 5.32
C CYS A 94 -4.12 -14.67 6.57
N ARG A 95 -3.77 -14.03 7.68
CA ARG A 95 -3.58 -14.69 8.98
C ARG A 95 -4.67 -14.27 9.94
N ILE A 96 -5.01 -15.15 10.88
CA ILE A 96 -5.96 -14.84 11.94
C ILE A 96 -5.17 -14.36 13.16
N SER A 97 -5.46 -13.14 13.63
CA SER A 97 -4.84 -12.59 14.84
C SER A 97 -5.24 -13.39 16.08
N LYS A 98 -4.47 -13.25 17.18
CA LYS A 98 -4.80 -13.88 18.48
C LYS A 98 -6.20 -13.50 19.01
N LYS A 99 -6.81 -12.42 18.50
CA LYS A 99 -8.16 -11.93 18.83
C LYS A 99 -9.23 -12.37 17.81
N GLY A 100 -8.92 -13.30 16.91
CA GLY A 100 -9.86 -13.88 15.94
C GLY A 100 -10.15 -13.01 14.71
N ARG A 101 -9.46 -11.87 14.53
CA ARG A 101 -9.65 -10.99 13.37
C ARG A 101 -8.65 -11.31 12.25
N PRO A 102 -9.07 -11.39 10.98
CA PRO A 102 -8.14 -11.56 9.87
C PRO A 102 -7.25 -10.32 9.70
N TYR A 103 -5.97 -10.52 9.41
CA TYR A 103 -5.01 -9.48 9.04
C TYR A 103 -4.13 -9.97 7.88
N TYR A 104 -3.62 -9.04 7.09
CA TYR A 104 -2.73 -9.34 5.95
C TYR A 104 -1.28 -9.21 6.41
N ALA A 105 -0.56 -10.32 6.39
CA ALA A 105 0.85 -10.39 6.70
C ALA A 105 1.65 -10.46 5.39
N PRO A 106 2.53 -9.50 5.10
CA PRO A 106 3.48 -9.62 4.00
C PRO A 106 4.56 -10.65 4.35
N ILE A 107 4.91 -11.51 3.39
CA ILE A 107 6.06 -12.41 3.39
C ILE A 107 6.89 -12.04 2.16
N PHE A 108 8.16 -11.69 2.35
CA PHE A 108 9.06 -11.37 1.24
C PHE A 108 9.67 -12.64 0.66
N TYR A 109 9.87 -12.65 -0.66
CA TYR A 109 10.47 -13.77 -1.38
C TYR A 109 11.68 -13.30 -2.20
N PRO A 110 12.78 -14.08 -2.30
CA PRO A 110 12.98 -15.36 -1.61
C PRO A 110 13.15 -15.18 -0.11
N GLU A 111 12.67 -16.15 0.66
CA GLU A 111 13.18 -16.35 2.02
C GLU A 111 14.67 -16.62 1.85
N ASP A 112 15.53 -15.79 2.43
CA ASP A 112 16.98 -16.06 2.43
C ASP A 112 17.19 -17.50 2.94
N GLU A 113 17.86 -18.33 2.11
CA GLU A 113 18.25 -19.70 2.46
C GLU A 113 19.10 -19.77 3.74
#